data_AF-A0A077KFK6-F1
#
_entry.id   AF-A0A077KFK6-F1
#
_cell.length_a   1.000
_cell.length_b   1.000
_cell.length_c   1.000
_cell.angle_alpha   90.00
_cell.angle_beta   90.00
_cell.angle_gamma   90.00
#
_symmetry.space_group_name_H-M   'P 1'
#
loop_
_entity.id
_entity.type
_entity.pdbx_description
1 polymer ?
#
loop_
_entity_poly.entity_id
_entity_poly.type
_entity_poly.pdbx_seq_one_letter_code
_entity_poly.pdbx_strand_id
1 'polypeptide(L)'
;MELRIKPFPKNRYPKKGLLIKGASPVVWLQEMETLGISLTQVKSYAVPANSPNVLYGCFLVFNDHAPQEIGKNAYFQCVDNKLFIPENTTFYPKINSEDWDMIDSDFLIMHPEFGLVKLSDQIDWIELIQEPGKIEETVRKPLNGVKIPKTIERYTVEMDDEKMLEALQKPQTEEEWMTNLPFDLKKVMAGNKKEIEKYLKYLEKYPERAIELGVPLDIMGTSRGDGLGKFTWLEGLFGGANGKQESAGTRNFRRIFWGIIVVAIMLKIALPSKDKPLEEENAVSSGKIVKDRAKAPEDMIAFHSGVSEIDQKIDSIYFETRKGLSNELLNAGLQESKTAKEKKEYKKKGGREVNEISQDVQKLSSKEQKSRDSLKIIYTQKITKHIQKKSEELKRKISDSLKQYTKGKPVNGDVVKYLLKKKQVLMQDSLGKLYGTIDIGDVSPPAPIKDSKVKGVESGNSSLKKDTPVSDILYMVILMIAGVGLYSFLFKNKSLNLGGDNISAWIKFCLIVILVAMLVYLFYPLVKMFGYNWFVWILAIGVMVLLYRLFREDKTILNSDDDE
;
A
#
# COMPACT_ATOMS: atom_id res chain seq x y z
N MET A 1 17.30 21.09 12.26
CA MET A 1 18.62 20.53 11.92
C MET A 1 18.52 19.01 12.01
N GLU A 2 19.18 18.25 11.14
CA GLU A 2 19.16 16.79 11.21
C GLU A 2 20.39 16.26 11.95
N LEU A 3 20.18 15.40 12.94
CA LEU A 3 21.26 14.68 13.62
C LEU A 3 21.86 13.66 12.65
N ARG A 4 23.18 13.70 12.45
CA ARG A 4 23.91 12.82 11.53
C ARG A 4 25.13 12.24 12.21
N ILE A 5 25.34 10.94 12.03
CA ILE A 5 26.56 10.23 12.45
C ILE A 5 27.58 10.20 11.31
N LYS A 6 28.85 10.34 11.66
CA LYS A 6 30.00 10.28 10.74
C LYS A 6 31.05 9.33 11.31
N PRO A 7 31.74 8.54 10.47
CA PRO A 7 32.88 7.74 10.91
C PRO A 7 33.97 8.62 11.52
N PHE A 8 34.60 8.14 12.59
CA PHE A 8 35.70 8.81 13.28
C PHE A 8 36.69 7.75 13.80
N PRO A 9 38.01 7.93 13.60
CA PRO A 9 38.99 6.85 13.78
C PRO A 9 39.23 6.39 15.23
N LYS A 10 38.74 7.12 16.23
CA LYS A 10 38.88 6.77 17.65
C LYS A 10 37.57 6.98 18.38
N ASN A 11 37.23 6.08 19.29
CA ASN A 11 36.10 6.28 20.21
C ASN A 11 36.37 7.49 21.11
N ARG A 12 35.38 8.38 21.22
CA ARG A 12 35.45 9.57 22.09
C ARG A 12 34.73 9.35 23.42
N TYR A 13 33.82 8.39 23.46
CA TYR A 13 32.94 8.15 24.59
C TYR A 13 33.05 6.70 25.07
N PRO A 14 32.70 6.40 26.34
CA PRO A 14 32.83 5.05 26.88
C PRO A 14 31.89 4.07 26.17
N LYS A 15 32.37 2.83 25.96
CA LYS A 15 31.58 1.74 25.38
C LYS A 15 30.68 1.13 26.46
N LYS A 16 29.40 1.51 26.45
CA LYS A 16 28.38 1.02 27.40
C LYS A 16 27.21 0.29 26.75
N GLY A 17 27.20 0.20 25.42
CA GLY A 17 26.13 -0.44 24.67
C GLY A 17 26.64 -1.62 23.85
N LEU A 18 25.80 -2.65 23.73
CA LEU A 18 26.03 -3.79 22.85
C LEU A 18 24.76 -4.09 22.06
N LEU A 19 24.88 -4.21 20.75
CA LEU A 19 23.78 -4.57 19.86
C LEU A 19 23.95 -6.01 19.36
N ILE A 20 23.00 -6.86 19.71
CA ILE A 20 22.88 -8.23 19.20
C ILE A 20 21.92 -8.20 18.01
N LYS A 21 22.42 -8.56 16.83
CA LYS A 21 21.63 -8.58 15.59
C LYS A 21 20.78 -9.83 15.51
N GLY A 22 19.49 -9.67 15.19
CA GLY A 22 18.57 -10.78 14.98
C GLY A 22 17.16 -10.44 15.43
N ALA A 23 16.13 -10.95 14.76
CA ALA A 23 14.75 -10.63 15.10
C ALA A 23 14.16 -11.49 16.24
N SER A 24 14.85 -12.58 16.62
CA SER A 24 14.32 -13.60 17.55
C SER A 24 14.90 -13.44 18.97
N PRO A 25 14.05 -13.40 20.01
CA PRO A 25 14.47 -13.41 21.42
C PRO A 25 15.38 -14.59 21.81
N VAL A 26 15.18 -15.75 21.18
CA VAL A 26 16.00 -16.95 21.42
C VAL A 26 17.45 -16.71 21.06
N VAL A 27 17.70 -16.02 19.94
CA VAL A 27 19.06 -15.67 19.51
C VAL A 27 19.70 -14.71 20.50
N TRP A 28 18.93 -13.77 21.05
CA TRP A 28 19.44 -12.81 22.02
C TRP A 28 19.84 -13.48 23.34
N LEU A 29 19.01 -14.37 23.86
CA LEU A 29 19.31 -15.12 25.08
C LEU A 29 20.51 -16.04 24.90
N GLN A 30 20.61 -16.73 23.76
CA GLN A 30 21.75 -17.59 23.45
C GLN A 30 23.06 -16.80 23.34
N GLU A 31 23.03 -15.64 22.71
CA GLU A 31 24.21 -14.76 22.61
C GLU A 31 24.58 -14.17 23.99
N MET A 32 23.60 -13.76 24.79
CA MET A 32 23.84 -13.29 26.16
C MET A 32 24.47 -14.39 27.05
N GLU A 33 24.00 -15.63 26.93
CA GLU A 33 24.57 -16.79 27.62
C GLU A 33 26.00 -17.08 27.13
N THR A 34 26.23 -17.05 25.81
CA THR A 34 27.56 -17.27 25.22
C THR A 34 28.58 -16.24 25.69
N LEU A 35 28.14 -14.99 25.88
CA LEU A 35 28.97 -13.89 26.38
C LEU A 35 29.06 -13.83 27.91
N GLY A 36 28.38 -14.72 28.62
CA GLY A 36 28.35 -14.74 30.09
C GLY A 36 27.69 -13.51 30.72
N ILE A 37 26.74 -12.88 30.02
CA ILE A 37 26.07 -11.66 30.46
C ILE A 37 24.92 -12.02 31.41
N SER A 38 24.96 -11.50 32.63
CA SER A 38 23.87 -11.68 33.60
C SER A 38 22.65 -10.80 33.26
N LEU A 39 21.48 -11.42 33.10
CA LEU A 39 20.21 -10.74 32.78
C LEU A 39 19.77 -9.73 33.87
N THR A 40 20.27 -9.87 35.09
CA THR A 40 19.93 -8.98 36.22
C THR A 40 20.73 -7.68 36.23
N GLN A 41 21.88 -7.66 35.58
CA GLN A 41 22.84 -6.55 35.65
C GLN A 41 22.77 -5.62 34.43
N VAL A 42 21.94 -5.97 33.44
CA VAL A 42 21.87 -5.33 32.13
C VAL A 42 20.44 -4.94 31.81
N LYS A 43 20.26 -3.75 31.23
CA LYS A 43 18.96 -3.34 30.69
C LYS A 43 18.87 -3.72 29.22
N SER A 44 17.87 -4.53 28.88
CA SER A 44 17.65 -5.01 27.51
C SER A 44 16.50 -4.24 26.85
N TYR A 45 16.68 -3.85 25.59
CA TYR A 45 15.69 -3.14 24.80
C TYR A 45 15.55 -3.75 23.41
N ALA A 46 14.33 -3.84 22.90
CA ALA A 46 14.10 -4.25 21.51
C ALA A 46 14.35 -3.08 20.56
N VAL A 47 15.09 -3.32 19.47
CA VAL A 47 15.35 -2.32 18.43
C VAL A 47 14.51 -2.65 17.20
N PRO A 48 13.67 -1.74 16.70
CA PRO A 48 12.88 -1.94 15.50
C PRO A 48 13.76 -1.86 14.24
N ALA A 49 13.35 -2.58 13.19
CA ALA A 49 13.94 -2.46 11.85
C ALA A 49 13.21 -1.39 11.01
N ASN A 50 13.72 -1.13 9.80
CA ASN A 50 13.07 -0.24 8.84
C ASN A 50 11.76 -0.79 8.25
N SER A 51 11.45 -2.07 8.49
CA SER A 51 10.22 -2.71 8.03
C SER A 51 9.22 -2.85 9.17
N PRO A 52 7.92 -2.59 8.94
CA PRO A 52 6.87 -2.75 9.95
C PRO A 52 6.86 -4.15 10.57
N ASN A 53 6.63 -4.22 11.88
CA ASN A 53 6.52 -5.47 12.65
C ASN A 53 7.75 -6.39 12.59
N VAL A 54 8.94 -5.85 12.31
CA VAL A 54 10.20 -6.59 12.30
C VAL A 54 11.18 -5.94 13.26
N LEU A 55 11.83 -6.75 14.08
CA LEU A 55 12.88 -6.31 14.99
C LEU A 55 14.25 -6.44 14.31
N TYR A 56 15.08 -5.42 14.49
CA TYR A 56 16.47 -5.41 14.04
C TYR A 56 17.36 -6.26 14.96
N GLY A 57 17.10 -6.17 16.27
CA GLY A 57 17.97 -6.73 17.28
C GLY A 57 17.52 -6.42 18.70
N CYS A 58 18.34 -6.87 19.64
CA CYS A 58 18.27 -6.49 21.05
C CYS A 58 19.48 -5.65 21.41
N PHE A 59 19.22 -4.53 22.06
CA PHE A 59 20.24 -3.62 22.57
C PHE A 59 20.38 -3.79 24.08
N LEU A 60 21.62 -3.94 24.51
CA LEU A 60 22.00 -4.15 25.89
C LEU A 60 22.75 -2.92 26.40
N VAL A 61 22.26 -2.35 27.49
CA VAL A 61 22.85 -1.20 28.18
C VAL A 61 23.50 -1.68 29.48
N PHE A 62 24.81 -1.43 29.59
CA PHE A 62 25.61 -1.72 30.78
C PHE A 62 25.78 -0.47 31.63
N ASN A 63 25.71 -0.61 32.95
CA ASN A 63 25.93 0.51 33.87
C ASN A 63 27.40 0.99 33.83
N ASP A 64 28.33 0.04 33.76
CA ASP A 64 29.77 0.29 33.76
C ASP A 64 30.34 0.27 32.34
N HIS A 65 30.98 -0.84 31.95
CA HIS A 65 31.59 -1.03 30.64
C HIS A 65 31.03 -2.29 29.98
N ALA A 66 30.90 -2.25 28.65
CA ALA A 66 30.60 -3.45 27.88
C ALA A 66 31.73 -4.49 28.03
N PRO A 67 31.44 -5.80 27.94
CA PRO A 67 32.44 -6.87 27.95
C PRO A 67 33.54 -6.63 26.90
N GLN A 68 34.78 -7.09 27.13
CA GLN A 68 35.90 -6.86 26.20
C GLN A 68 35.82 -7.75 24.93
N GLU A 69 35.21 -8.93 25.04
CA GLU A 69 35.02 -9.86 23.94
C GLU A 69 33.52 -9.99 23.64
N ILE A 70 33.09 -9.50 22.47
CA ILE A 70 31.67 -9.53 22.07
C ILE A 70 31.41 -10.34 20.79
N GLY A 71 32.44 -11.02 20.29
CA GLY A 71 32.37 -11.84 19.08
C GLY A 71 31.91 -11.05 17.85
N LYS A 72 30.73 -11.41 17.32
CA LYS A 72 30.15 -10.85 16.09
C LYS A 72 29.27 -9.62 16.33
N ASN A 73 29.01 -9.28 17.59
CA ASN A 73 28.09 -8.22 17.97
C ASN A 73 28.75 -6.83 17.79
N ALA A 74 27.95 -5.77 17.87
CA ALA A 74 28.43 -4.40 17.61
C ALA A 74 28.47 -3.56 18.89
N TYR A 75 29.60 -2.91 19.16
CA TYR A 75 29.75 -1.96 20.26
C TYR A 75 29.08 -0.62 19.98
N PHE A 76 28.51 -0.04 21.03
CA PHE A 76 27.99 1.32 21.04
C PHE A 76 28.63 2.13 22.17
N GLN A 77 28.98 3.36 21.84
CA GLN A 77 29.47 4.36 22.76
C GLN A 77 28.29 5.16 23.36
N CYS A 78 28.39 5.56 24.62
CA CYS A 78 27.35 6.31 25.31
C CYS A 78 27.75 7.78 25.50
N VAL A 79 26.94 8.69 24.97
CA VAL A 79 27.08 10.14 25.02
C VAL A 79 26.12 10.68 26.09
N ASP A 80 26.66 11.44 27.04
CA ASP A 80 25.91 12.11 28.12
C ASP A 80 24.93 11.18 28.87
N ASN A 81 25.28 9.89 28.99
CA ASN A 81 24.45 8.83 29.59
C ASN A 81 23.04 8.63 28.97
N LYS A 82 22.74 9.25 27.82
CA LYS A 82 21.42 9.20 27.17
C LYS A 82 21.47 8.68 25.73
N LEU A 83 22.46 9.07 24.92
CA LEU A 83 22.53 8.70 23.50
C LEU A 83 23.59 7.63 23.23
N PHE A 84 23.20 6.56 22.55
CA PHE A 84 24.07 5.50 22.08
C PHE A 84 24.36 5.65 20.58
N ILE A 85 25.64 5.72 20.24
CA ILE A 85 26.14 5.77 18.85
C ILE A 85 27.10 4.62 18.58
N PRO A 86 27.28 4.16 17.34
CA PRO A 86 28.17 3.04 17.04
C PRO A 86 29.62 3.36 17.39
N GLU A 87 30.45 2.34 17.61
CA GLU A 87 31.89 2.56 17.74
C GLU A 87 32.50 3.21 16.50
N ASN A 88 33.61 3.94 16.69
CA ASN A 88 34.32 4.67 15.65
C ASN A 88 33.42 5.64 14.89
N THR A 89 32.48 6.27 15.60
CA THR A 89 31.62 7.32 15.06
C THR A 89 31.56 8.54 15.98
N THR A 90 31.22 9.68 15.37
CA THR A 90 30.89 10.95 16.01
C THR A 90 29.57 11.45 15.43
N PHE A 91 28.84 12.30 16.15
CA PHE A 91 27.60 12.89 15.67
C PHE A 91 27.72 14.41 15.46
N TYR A 92 26.85 14.95 14.61
CA TYR A 92 26.73 16.37 14.31
C TYR A 92 25.25 16.71 14.02
N PRO A 93 24.73 17.87 14.46
CA PRO A 93 25.37 18.87 15.31
C PRO A 93 25.61 18.36 16.74
N LYS A 94 26.50 19.04 17.48
CA LYS A 94 26.64 18.77 18.93
C LYS A 94 25.37 19.26 19.62
N ILE A 95 24.84 18.44 20.51
CA ILE A 95 23.65 18.72 21.31
C ILE A 95 24.13 19.28 22.65
N ASN A 96 23.49 20.33 23.17
CA ASN A 96 23.82 20.88 24.48
C ASN A 96 23.17 20.04 25.59
N SER A 97 23.73 20.09 26.80
CA SER A 97 23.18 19.39 27.96
C SER A 97 21.72 19.76 28.26
N GLU A 98 21.35 21.02 28.02
CA GLU A 98 19.98 21.53 28.22
C GLU A 98 18.98 20.92 27.23
N ASP A 99 19.40 20.70 25.97
CA ASP A 99 18.56 20.07 24.95
C ASP A 99 18.26 18.60 25.30
N TRP A 100 19.17 17.92 26.00
CA TRP A 100 18.98 16.54 26.46
C TRP A 100 17.89 16.40 27.53
N ASP A 101 17.63 17.46 28.31
CA ASP A 101 16.62 17.45 29.36
C ASP A 101 15.21 17.66 28.81
N MET A 102 15.09 18.18 27.58
CA MET A 102 13.82 18.28 26.87
C MET A 102 13.37 16.96 26.23
N ILE A 103 14.24 15.94 26.20
CA ILE A 103 13.93 14.65 25.59
C ILE A 103 13.36 13.71 26.65
N ASP A 104 12.07 13.40 26.51
CA ASP A 104 11.27 12.48 27.35
C ASP A 104 11.62 10.99 27.14
N SER A 105 12.89 10.63 27.01
CA SER A 105 13.30 9.24 26.88
C SER A 105 14.60 8.98 27.60
N ASP A 106 14.64 7.92 28.41
CA ASP A 106 15.82 7.52 29.19
C ASP A 106 17.02 7.22 28.30
N PHE A 107 16.80 6.48 27.20
CA PHE A 107 17.85 6.12 26.27
C PHE A 107 17.43 6.29 24.80
N LEU A 108 18.38 6.75 24.00
CA LEU A 108 18.27 6.91 22.55
C LEU A 108 19.36 6.09 21.90
N ILE A 109 19.05 5.42 20.79
CA ILE A 109 20.05 4.72 19.98
C ILE A 109 20.01 5.25 18.55
N MET A 110 21.18 5.50 17.98
CA MET A 110 21.30 5.93 16.59
C MET A 110 22.20 4.99 15.80
N HIS A 111 21.72 4.51 14.65
CA HIS A 111 22.50 3.66 13.75
C HIS A 111 22.29 4.05 12.29
N PRO A 112 23.26 3.85 11.38
CA PRO A 112 23.10 4.22 9.97
C PRO A 112 21.97 3.47 9.27
N GLU A 113 21.68 2.23 9.71
CA GLU A 113 20.67 1.40 9.08
C GLU A 113 19.24 1.77 9.52
N PHE A 114 18.97 1.92 10.82
CA PHE A 114 17.61 2.15 11.34
C PHE A 114 17.34 3.58 11.83
N GLY A 115 18.34 4.47 11.75
CA GLY A 115 18.19 5.86 12.18
C GLY A 115 18.20 6.03 13.70
N LEU A 116 17.50 7.06 14.19
CA LEU A 116 17.37 7.39 15.61
C LEU A 116 16.10 6.75 16.19
N VAL A 117 16.26 5.95 17.24
CA VAL A 117 15.19 5.22 17.91
C VAL A 117 15.20 5.56 19.39
N LYS A 118 14.00 5.74 19.96
CA LYS A 118 13.78 5.88 21.41
C LYS A 118 13.64 4.50 22.03
N LEU A 119 14.39 4.23 23.09
CA LEU A 119 14.33 2.98 23.84
C LEU A 119 13.47 3.20 25.09
N SER A 120 12.14 3.12 24.93
CA SER A 120 11.19 3.28 26.03
C SER A 120 10.93 1.98 26.79
N ASP A 121 10.81 0.87 26.05
CA ASP A 121 10.26 -0.36 26.59
C ASP A 121 11.40 -1.32 26.98
N GLN A 122 11.71 -1.36 28.27
CA GLN A 122 12.68 -2.31 28.82
C GLN A 122 12.06 -3.72 28.83
N ILE A 123 12.82 -4.70 28.37
CA ILE A 123 12.44 -6.11 28.43
C ILE A 123 12.77 -6.63 29.83
N ASP A 124 11.75 -7.04 30.59
CA ASP A 124 11.93 -7.81 31.82
C ASP A 124 11.97 -9.31 31.51
N TRP A 125 13.18 -9.84 31.38
CA TRP A 125 13.39 -11.27 31.11
C TRP A 125 12.91 -12.17 32.25
N ILE A 126 12.94 -11.68 33.49
CA ILE A 126 12.59 -12.48 34.66
C ILE A 126 11.09 -12.71 34.67
N GLU A 127 10.30 -11.66 34.43
CA GLU A 127 8.85 -11.76 34.30
C GLU A 127 8.43 -12.67 33.13
N LEU A 128 9.13 -12.57 31.99
CA LEU A 128 8.78 -13.34 30.79
C LEU A 128 9.16 -14.83 30.84
N ILE A 129 10.24 -15.17 31.55
CA ILE A 129 10.75 -16.56 31.64
C ILE A 129 10.14 -17.30 32.83
N GLN A 130 9.71 -16.60 33.89
CA GLN A 130 9.05 -17.25 35.01
C GLN A 130 7.79 -17.98 34.56
N GLU A 131 7.71 -19.27 34.90
CA GLU A 131 6.53 -20.06 34.59
C GLU A 131 5.30 -19.38 35.21
N PRO A 132 4.23 -19.14 34.45
CA PRO A 132 2.99 -18.69 35.04
C PRO A 132 2.59 -19.73 36.09
N GLY A 133 2.33 -19.26 37.31
CA GLY A 133 2.02 -20.13 38.44
C GLY A 133 0.96 -21.18 38.06
N LYS A 134 1.07 -22.38 38.65
CA LYS A 134 0.11 -23.47 38.39
C LYS A 134 -1.31 -22.96 38.63
N ILE A 135 -2.10 -22.92 37.56
CA ILE A 135 -3.53 -22.64 37.65
C ILE A 135 -4.16 -23.86 38.30
N GLU A 136 -4.51 -23.75 39.59
CA GLU A 136 -5.24 -24.80 40.33
C GLU A 136 -6.73 -24.90 39.93
N GLU A 137 -7.18 -24.07 38.99
CA GLU A 137 -8.54 -24.15 38.47
C GLU A 137 -8.73 -25.39 37.58
N THR A 138 -9.78 -26.14 37.86
CA THR A 138 -10.21 -27.25 37.01
C THR A 138 -10.68 -26.71 35.66
N VAL A 139 -9.85 -26.88 34.62
CA VAL A 139 -10.21 -26.57 33.23
C VAL A 139 -11.41 -27.43 32.81
N ARG A 140 -12.59 -26.83 32.74
CA ARG A 140 -13.81 -27.51 32.27
C ARG A 140 -13.76 -27.64 30.75
N LYS A 141 -13.46 -28.85 30.27
CA LYS A 141 -13.51 -29.17 28.84
C LYS A 141 -14.99 -29.31 28.41
N PRO A 142 -15.43 -28.65 27.32
CA PRO A 142 -16.77 -28.87 26.79
C PRO A 142 -16.91 -30.33 26.33
N LEU A 143 -18.13 -30.87 26.44
CA LEU A 143 -18.47 -32.17 25.84
C LEU A 143 -18.08 -32.18 24.36
N ASN A 144 -17.55 -33.32 23.90
CA ASN A 144 -17.20 -33.48 22.49
C ASN A 144 -18.43 -33.19 21.62
N GLY A 145 -18.35 -32.16 20.78
CA GLY A 145 -19.43 -31.84 19.85
C GLY A 145 -19.66 -33.00 18.88
N VAL A 146 -20.91 -33.16 18.42
CA VAL A 146 -21.26 -34.09 17.36
C VAL A 146 -20.51 -33.68 16.09
N LYS A 147 -19.67 -34.58 15.55
CA LYS A 147 -19.02 -34.35 14.25
C LYS A 147 -20.08 -34.48 13.15
N ILE A 148 -20.56 -33.34 12.65
CA ILE A 148 -21.40 -33.32 11.46
C ILE A 148 -20.49 -33.71 10.26
N PRO A 149 -20.79 -34.82 9.56
CA PRO A 149 -20.02 -35.21 8.39
C PRO A 149 -20.11 -34.12 7.31
N LYS A 150 -18.96 -33.74 6.74
CA LYS A 150 -18.89 -32.70 5.70
C LYS A 150 -19.15 -33.24 4.29
N THR A 151 -19.14 -34.55 4.15
CA THR A 151 -19.27 -35.27 2.88
C THR A 151 -20.32 -36.35 3.06
N ILE A 152 -21.34 -36.31 2.21
CA ILE A 152 -22.36 -37.36 2.12
C ILE A 152 -21.81 -38.39 1.12
N GLU A 153 -21.40 -39.56 1.61
CA GLU A 153 -20.87 -40.63 0.74
C GLU A 153 -22.00 -41.34 -0.03
N ARG A 154 -23.16 -41.48 0.60
CA ARG A 154 -24.35 -42.09 0.02
C ARG A 154 -25.58 -41.47 0.65
N TYR A 155 -26.58 -41.17 -0.17
CA TYR A 155 -27.91 -40.87 0.31
C TYR A 155 -28.88 -41.78 -0.44
N THR A 156 -29.86 -42.30 0.28
CA THR A 156 -30.97 -43.06 -0.29
C THR A 156 -32.22 -42.25 0.00
N VAL A 157 -32.98 -41.93 -1.04
CA VAL A 157 -34.29 -41.30 -0.89
C VAL A 157 -35.30 -42.43 -0.98
N GLU A 158 -35.85 -42.83 0.17
CA GLU A 158 -37.03 -43.68 0.21
C GLU A 158 -38.24 -42.76 0.01
N MET A 159 -38.81 -42.82 -1.19
CA MET A 159 -40.05 -42.12 -1.47
C MET A 159 -41.20 -43.03 -1.03
N ASP A 160 -42.01 -42.53 -0.11
CA ASP A 160 -43.25 -43.15 0.30
C ASP A 160 -44.29 -42.87 -0.80
N ASP A 161 -44.41 -43.81 -1.74
CA ASP A 161 -45.22 -43.67 -2.95
C ASP A 161 -46.69 -43.33 -2.63
N GLU A 162 -47.20 -43.79 -1.48
CA GLU A 162 -48.56 -43.50 -1.00
C GLU A 162 -48.74 -42.02 -0.64
N LYS A 163 -47.77 -41.42 0.08
CA LYS A 163 -47.80 -39.98 0.40
C LYS A 163 -47.59 -39.10 -0.82
N MET A 164 -46.78 -39.53 -1.78
CA MET A 164 -46.65 -38.81 -3.05
C MET A 164 -47.95 -38.83 -3.85
N LEU A 165 -48.62 -39.98 -3.92
CA LEU A 165 -49.94 -40.09 -4.55
C LEU A 165 -50.99 -39.22 -3.84
N GLU A 166 -50.98 -39.17 -2.50
CA GLU A 166 -51.90 -38.33 -1.73
C GLU A 166 -51.67 -36.81 -1.95
N ALA A 167 -50.40 -36.41 -2.10
CA ALA A 167 -50.02 -35.02 -2.41
C ALA A 167 -50.36 -34.62 -3.85
N LEU A 168 -50.33 -35.57 -4.80
CA LEU A 168 -50.70 -35.34 -6.20
C LEU A 168 -52.23 -35.36 -6.42
N GLN A 169 -52.99 -36.05 -5.56
CA GLN A 169 -54.45 -36.19 -5.68
C GLN A 169 -55.24 -35.03 -5.08
N LYS A 170 -54.65 -34.19 -4.22
CA LYS A 170 -55.32 -33.01 -3.64
C LYS A 170 -54.93 -31.75 -4.44
N PRO A 171 -55.66 -31.35 -5.48
CA PRO A 171 -55.58 -29.96 -5.94
C PRO A 171 -56.02 -29.10 -4.76
N GLN A 172 -55.11 -28.33 -4.17
CA GLN A 172 -55.50 -27.33 -3.18
C GLN A 172 -56.47 -26.37 -3.87
N THR A 173 -57.71 -26.35 -3.41
CA THR A 173 -58.75 -25.45 -3.91
C THR A 173 -58.28 -24.00 -3.76
N GLU A 174 -58.47 -23.17 -4.79
CA GLU A 174 -57.99 -21.77 -4.83
C GLU A 174 -58.38 -20.96 -3.57
N GLU A 175 -59.48 -21.31 -2.91
CA GLU A 175 -60.01 -20.68 -1.70
C GLU A 175 -59.18 -20.96 -0.43
N GLU A 176 -58.64 -22.17 -0.27
CA GLU A 176 -57.75 -22.52 0.86
C GLU A 176 -56.35 -21.91 0.70
N TRP A 177 -55.97 -21.66 -0.55
CA TRP A 177 -54.70 -21.04 -0.90
C TRP A 177 -54.73 -19.52 -0.65
N MET A 178 -55.83 -18.85 -1.00
CA MET A 178 -56.04 -17.41 -0.76
C MET A 178 -56.10 -17.04 0.73
N THR A 179 -56.40 -18.01 1.60
CA THR A 179 -56.39 -17.83 3.06
C THR A 179 -55.00 -18.00 3.70
N ASN A 180 -54.04 -18.61 2.98
CA ASN A 180 -52.68 -18.90 3.47
C ASN A 180 -51.59 -17.98 2.86
N LEU A 181 -51.96 -16.80 2.37
CA LEU A 181 -50.99 -15.82 1.89
C LEU A 181 -50.39 -15.03 3.08
N PRO A 182 -49.06 -14.79 3.10
CA PRO A 182 -48.40 -14.05 4.18
C PRO A 182 -48.67 -12.53 4.16
N PHE A 183 -49.52 -12.08 3.24
CA PHE A 183 -49.93 -10.69 3.04
C PHE A 183 -51.40 -10.62 2.61
N ASP A 184 -52.03 -9.48 2.86
CA ASP A 184 -53.45 -9.27 2.57
C ASP A 184 -53.63 -8.63 1.18
N LEU A 185 -54.14 -9.40 0.22
CA LEU A 185 -54.28 -8.97 -1.17
C LEU A 185 -55.16 -7.72 -1.33
N LYS A 186 -56.20 -7.55 -0.50
CA LYS A 186 -57.07 -6.36 -0.56
C LYS A 186 -56.31 -5.10 -0.15
N LYS A 187 -55.39 -5.21 0.82
CA LYS A 187 -54.53 -4.10 1.26
C LYS A 187 -53.41 -3.79 0.28
N VAL A 188 -52.91 -4.80 -0.44
CA VAL A 188 -51.96 -4.61 -1.54
C VAL A 188 -52.62 -3.80 -2.66
N MET A 189 -53.85 -4.15 -3.06
CA MET A 189 -54.61 -3.39 -4.07
C MET A 189 -54.95 -1.97 -3.61
N ALA A 190 -55.22 -1.78 -2.30
CA ALA A 190 -55.47 -0.45 -1.73
C ALA A 190 -54.21 0.43 -1.56
N GLY A 191 -53.02 -0.03 -2.03
CA GLY A 191 -51.80 0.78 -2.03
C GLY A 191 -51.03 0.81 -0.70
N ASN A 192 -51.28 -0.15 0.22
CA ASN A 192 -50.59 -0.19 1.50
C ASN A 192 -49.12 -0.61 1.33
N LYS A 193 -48.19 0.34 1.54
CA LYS A 193 -46.74 0.15 1.37
C LYS A 193 -46.18 -1.08 2.10
N LYS A 194 -46.67 -1.39 3.31
CA LYS A 194 -46.16 -2.51 4.11
C LYS A 194 -46.58 -3.87 3.55
N GLU A 195 -47.80 -3.97 3.03
CA GLU A 195 -48.29 -5.22 2.42
C GLU A 195 -47.73 -5.40 1.00
N ILE A 196 -47.50 -4.31 0.27
CA ILE A 196 -46.80 -4.33 -1.03
C ILE A 196 -45.36 -4.86 -0.85
N GLU A 197 -44.65 -4.46 0.21
CA GLU A 197 -43.30 -4.96 0.46
C GLU A 197 -43.29 -6.46 0.76
N LYS A 198 -44.26 -6.96 1.53
CA LYS A 198 -44.43 -8.40 1.79
C LYS A 198 -44.77 -9.17 0.53
N TYR A 199 -45.64 -8.62 -0.32
CA TYR A 199 -45.99 -9.17 -1.63
C TYR A 199 -44.76 -9.26 -2.54
N LEU A 200 -43.97 -8.20 -2.66
CA LEU A 200 -42.76 -8.18 -3.49
C LEU A 200 -41.71 -9.17 -2.99
N LYS A 201 -41.46 -9.24 -1.68
CA LYS A 201 -40.56 -10.25 -1.08
C LYS A 201 -41.02 -11.68 -1.34
N TYR A 202 -42.33 -11.92 -1.34
CA TYR A 202 -42.89 -13.22 -1.65
C TYR A 202 -42.71 -13.60 -3.12
N LEU A 203 -42.93 -12.67 -4.04
CA LEU A 203 -42.68 -12.88 -5.47
C LEU A 203 -41.20 -13.07 -5.81
N GLU A 204 -40.30 -12.35 -5.13
CA GLU A 204 -38.86 -12.54 -5.28
C GLU A 204 -38.41 -13.95 -4.91
N LYS A 205 -39.07 -14.55 -3.91
CA LYS A 205 -38.80 -15.91 -3.44
C LYS A 205 -39.44 -17.00 -4.31
N TYR A 206 -40.55 -16.68 -4.99
CA TYR A 206 -41.34 -17.61 -5.80
C TYR A 206 -41.76 -16.93 -7.12
N PRO A 207 -40.85 -16.80 -8.10
CA PRO A 207 -41.07 -16.01 -9.32
C PRO A 207 -42.21 -16.55 -10.21
N GLU A 208 -42.44 -17.86 -10.20
CA GLU A 208 -43.55 -18.52 -10.89
C GLU A 208 -44.93 -18.03 -10.42
N ARG A 209 -45.03 -17.57 -9.17
CA ARG A 209 -46.29 -17.07 -8.57
C ARG A 209 -46.64 -15.65 -9.02
N ALA A 210 -45.72 -14.94 -9.69
CA ALA A 210 -45.94 -13.59 -10.19
C ALA A 210 -46.94 -13.54 -11.35
N ILE A 211 -47.08 -14.66 -12.08
CA ILE A 211 -48.01 -14.78 -13.22
C ILE A 211 -49.45 -14.93 -12.72
N GLU A 212 -49.65 -15.68 -11.63
CA GLU A 212 -50.96 -15.97 -11.05
C GLU A 212 -51.48 -14.82 -10.17
N LEU A 213 -50.60 -14.18 -9.40
CA LEU A 213 -50.96 -13.09 -8.49
C LEU A 213 -50.95 -11.70 -9.13
N GLY A 214 -50.79 -11.62 -10.46
CA GLY A 214 -50.60 -10.38 -11.20
C GLY A 214 -51.65 -9.32 -10.88
N VAL A 215 -51.35 -8.45 -9.91
CA VAL A 215 -52.14 -7.25 -9.64
C VAL A 215 -51.96 -6.32 -10.84
N PRO A 216 -53.01 -5.98 -11.59
CA PRO A 216 -52.89 -5.06 -12.72
C PRO A 216 -52.35 -3.73 -12.18
N LEU A 217 -51.19 -3.30 -12.69
CA LEU A 217 -50.69 -1.95 -12.47
C LEU A 217 -51.70 -0.99 -13.09
N ASP A 218 -52.44 -0.29 -12.24
CA ASP A 218 -53.44 0.68 -12.65
C ASP A 218 -52.85 1.68 -13.66
N ILE A 219 -53.52 1.71 -14.80
CA ILE A 219 -53.26 2.52 -16.00
C ILE A 219 -54.02 3.85 -15.89
N MET A 220 -54.63 4.16 -14.73
CA MET A 220 -55.27 5.45 -14.48
C MET A 220 -54.29 6.46 -13.85
N GLY A 221 -53.55 7.14 -14.72
CA GLY A 221 -53.52 8.61 -14.79
C GLY A 221 -53.59 9.46 -13.51
N THR A 222 -52.89 9.10 -12.43
CA THR A 222 -52.68 10.00 -11.29
C THR A 222 -51.27 10.57 -11.32
N SER A 223 -51.22 11.80 -11.82
CA SER A 223 -50.11 12.75 -11.82
C SER A 223 -49.30 12.70 -10.51
N ARG A 224 -48.03 12.28 -10.59
CA ARG A 224 -47.04 12.54 -9.55
C ARG A 224 -46.31 13.81 -9.91
N GLY A 225 -46.42 14.80 -9.02
CA GLY A 225 -46.07 16.20 -9.18
C GLY A 225 -44.71 16.48 -9.82
N ASP A 226 -44.77 17.43 -10.74
CA ASP A 226 -43.70 18.31 -11.19
C ASP A 226 -43.11 19.07 -9.98
N GLY A 227 -41.79 19.06 -9.85
CA GLY A 227 -41.08 19.55 -8.66
C GLY A 227 -39.57 19.56 -8.84
N LEU A 228 -39.09 19.96 -10.02
CA LEU A 228 -37.68 20.25 -10.24
C LEU A 228 -37.35 21.65 -9.67
N GLY A 229 -36.79 21.68 -8.46
CA GLY A 229 -36.31 22.91 -7.83
C GLY A 229 -35.18 23.58 -8.65
N LYS A 230 -35.39 24.84 -9.03
CA LYS A 230 -34.36 25.72 -9.59
C LYS A 230 -33.44 26.24 -8.48
N PHE A 231 -32.15 25.89 -8.55
CA PHE A 231 -31.13 26.38 -7.62
C PHE A 231 -30.60 27.75 -8.06
N THR A 232 -31.11 28.83 -7.45
CA THR A 232 -30.76 30.24 -7.75
C THR A 232 -29.37 30.68 -7.26
N TRP A 233 -28.70 29.91 -6.40
CA TRP A 233 -27.38 30.28 -5.87
C TRP A 233 -26.23 30.05 -6.87
N LEU A 234 -26.42 29.17 -7.87
CA LEU A 234 -25.43 28.88 -8.92
C LEU A 234 -25.31 30.01 -9.96
N GLU A 235 -26.42 30.69 -10.27
CA GLU A 235 -26.47 31.80 -11.24
C GLU A 235 -25.69 33.03 -10.76
N GLY A 236 -25.70 33.31 -9.44
CA GLY A 236 -24.93 34.41 -8.84
C GLY A 236 -23.42 34.16 -8.76
N LEU A 237 -22.98 32.91 -8.94
CA LEU A 237 -21.57 32.49 -8.80
C LEU A 237 -20.83 32.43 -10.15
N PHE A 238 -21.54 32.11 -11.23
CA PHE A 238 -20.95 31.94 -12.57
C PHE A 238 -21.24 33.09 -13.56
N GLY A 239 -22.18 33.99 -13.26
CA GLY A 239 -22.49 35.13 -14.12
C GLY A 239 -23.28 34.69 -15.36
N GLY A 240 -24.57 35.04 -15.39
CA GLY A 240 -25.41 34.85 -16.56
C GLY A 240 -24.96 35.73 -17.73
N ALA A 241 -24.90 35.14 -18.91
CA ALA A 241 -24.62 35.82 -20.17
C ALA A 241 -25.81 36.68 -20.62
N ASN A 242 -26.15 37.73 -19.86
CA ASN A 242 -26.97 38.82 -20.36
C ASN A 242 -26.71 40.11 -19.58
N GLY A 243 -26.32 41.15 -20.32
CA GLY A 243 -25.89 42.44 -19.79
C GLY A 243 -26.99 43.17 -19.03
N LYS A 244 -27.02 42.99 -17.71
CA LYS A 244 -27.64 43.94 -16.79
C LYS A 244 -26.64 44.37 -15.73
N GLN A 245 -26.72 45.64 -15.39
CA GLN A 245 -25.78 46.39 -14.57
C GLN A 245 -25.71 45.81 -13.15
N GLU A 246 -24.56 45.26 -12.79
CA GLU A 246 -24.30 44.67 -11.47
C GLU A 246 -24.25 45.74 -10.37
N SER A 247 -24.92 45.47 -9.26
CA SER A 247 -24.87 46.28 -8.03
C SER A 247 -23.53 46.10 -7.28
N ALA A 248 -23.06 47.15 -6.60
CA ALA A 248 -21.79 47.18 -5.87
C ALA A 248 -21.65 46.07 -4.80
N GLY A 249 -22.77 45.53 -4.29
CA GLY A 249 -22.78 44.47 -3.27
C GLY A 249 -22.32 43.09 -3.77
N THR A 250 -22.70 42.70 -5.00
CA THR A 250 -22.33 41.37 -5.57
C THR A 250 -20.86 41.31 -5.99
N ARG A 251 -20.29 42.45 -6.38
CA ARG A 251 -18.86 42.56 -6.76
C ARG A 251 -17.92 42.39 -5.55
N ASN A 252 -18.33 42.87 -4.37
CA ASN A 252 -17.57 42.72 -3.12
C ASN A 252 -17.65 41.29 -2.57
N PHE A 253 -18.81 40.64 -2.66
CA PHE A 253 -18.97 39.24 -2.25
C PHE A 253 -18.10 38.29 -3.10
N ARG A 254 -18.04 38.50 -4.42
CA ARG A 254 -17.21 37.70 -5.34
C ARG A 254 -15.71 37.88 -5.08
N ARG A 255 -15.25 39.10 -4.73
CA ARG A 255 -13.85 39.38 -4.35
C ARG A 255 -13.46 38.73 -3.02
N ILE A 256 -14.34 38.79 -2.03
CA ILE A 256 -14.12 38.16 -0.72
C ILE A 256 -14.11 36.63 -0.87
N PHE A 257 -15.01 36.07 -1.66
CA PHE A 257 -15.10 34.62 -1.89
C PHE A 257 -13.87 34.06 -2.62
N TRP A 258 -13.41 34.72 -3.69
CA TRP A 258 -12.16 34.31 -4.37
C TRP A 258 -10.92 34.55 -3.50
N GLY A 259 -10.90 35.62 -2.69
CA GLY A 259 -9.85 35.84 -1.70
C GLY A 259 -9.79 34.72 -0.65
N ILE A 260 -10.94 34.26 -0.15
CA ILE A 260 -11.03 33.15 0.81
C ILE A 260 -10.58 31.83 0.18
N ILE A 261 -10.90 31.57 -1.09
CA ILE A 261 -10.45 30.36 -1.80
C ILE A 261 -8.93 30.38 -1.99
N VAL A 262 -8.35 31.52 -2.37
CA VAL A 262 -6.89 31.66 -2.53
C VAL A 262 -6.17 31.52 -1.19
N VAL A 263 -6.72 32.10 -0.11
CA VAL A 263 -6.19 31.94 1.25
C VAL A 263 -6.34 30.49 1.73
N ALA A 264 -7.45 29.80 1.42
CA ALA A 264 -7.67 28.40 1.79
C ALA A 264 -6.73 27.45 1.04
N ILE A 265 -6.44 27.72 -0.24
CA ILE A 265 -5.47 26.96 -1.03
C ILE A 265 -4.04 27.20 -0.51
N MET A 266 -3.70 28.45 -0.17
CA MET A 266 -2.40 28.79 0.43
C MET A 266 -2.23 28.17 1.83
N LEU A 267 -3.27 28.15 2.68
CA LEU A 267 -3.22 27.49 3.99
C LEU A 267 -3.08 25.97 3.87
N LYS A 268 -3.71 25.35 2.87
CA LYS A 268 -3.66 23.89 2.63
C LYS A 268 -2.29 23.42 2.09
N ILE A 269 -1.48 24.33 1.55
CA ILE A 269 -0.15 24.05 1.02
C ILE A 269 0.96 24.46 2.02
N ALA A 270 0.74 25.52 2.82
CA ALA A 270 1.71 26.01 3.81
C ALA A 270 1.72 25.23 5.13
N LEU A 271 0.63 24.53 5.47
CA LEU A 271 0.63 23.59 6.58
C LEU A 271 1.10 22.22 6.08
N PRO A 272 2.26 21.69 6.55
CA PRO A 272 2.61 20.31 6.26
C PRO A 272 1.48 19.43 6.79
N SER A 273 1.00 18.50 5.95
CA SER A 273 0.13 17.42 6.38
C SER A 273 0.82 16.66 7.51
N LYS A 274 0.56 17.07 8.75
CA LYS A 274 0.54 16.10 9.85
C LYS A 274 -0.59 15.16 9.48
N ASP A 275 -0.23 13.94 9.14
CA ASP A 275 -1.17 12.83 9.13
C ASP A 275 -1.92 12.90 10.46
N LYS A 276 -3.17 13.34 10.40
CA LYS A 276 -4.07 13.15 11.52
C LYS A 276 -4.22 11.64 11.63
N PRO A 277 -3.86 11.00 12.76
CA PRO A 277 -4.37 9.66 12.99
C PRO A 277 -5.88 9.77 12.90
N LEU A 278 -6.49 8.90 12.10
CA LEU A 278 -7.93 8.69 12.12
C LEU A 278 -8.31 8.48 13.59
N GLU A 279 -9.14 9.37 14.12
CA GLU A 279 -9.84 9.11 15.36
C GLU A 279 -10.58 7.79 15.18
N GLU A 280 -10.12 6.78 15.91
CA GLU A 280 -10.89 5.59 16.19
C GLU A 280 -12.12 6.05 16.97
N GLU A 281 -13.27 6.03 16.31
CA GLU A 281 -14.53 5.96 17.03
C GLU A 281 -14.44 4.72 17.94
N ASN A 282 -14.50 4.97 19.24
CA ASN A 282 -14.68 3.96 20.28
C ASN A 282 -16.02 3.24 20.05
N ALA A 283 -16.04 2.31 19.11
CA ALA A 283 -17.01 1.25 19.08
C ALA A 283 -16.60 0.22 20.14
N VAL A 284 -17.24 0.34 21.30
CA VAL A 284 -17.29 -0.68 22.33
C VAL A 284 -17.40 -2.05 21.65
N SER A 285 -16.38 -2.89 21.88
CA SER A 285 -16.32 -4.27 21.44
C SER A 285 -17.51 -5.05 22.02
N SER A 286 -18.61 -5.07 21.27
CA SER A 286 -19.69 -6.03 21.45
C SER A 286 -19.15 -7.37 20.99
N GLY A 287 -18.72 -8.19 21.96
CA GLY A 287 -18.27 -9.58 21.78
C GLY A 287 -19.28 -10.46 21.05
N LYS A 288 -19.27 -10.37 19.71
CA LYS A 288 -19.93 -11.34 18.82
C LYS A 288 -18.86 -11.97 17.94
N ILE A 289 -18.39 -13.13 18.40
CA ILE A 289 -17.56 -14.04 17.61
C ILE A 289 -18.38 -14.46 16.39
N VAL A 290 -18.05 -13.91 15.23
CA VAL A 290 -18.51 -14.43 13.94
C VAL A 290 -17.83 -15.78 13.75
N LYS A 291 -18.56 -16.84 14.11
CA LYS A 291 -18.26 -18.21 13.69
C LYS A 291 -18.61 -18.33 12.21
N ASP A 292 -17.71 -17.88 11.36
CA ASP A 292 -17.59 -18.37 9.99
C ASP A 292 -16.19 -18.05 9.45
N ARG A 293 -15.19 -18.75 10.01
CA ARG A 293 -13.93 -18.93 9.32
C ARG A 293 -14.18 -19.94 8.20
N ALA A 294 -14.73 -19.46 7.09
CA ALA A 294 -14.55 -20.12 5.81
C ALA A 294 -13.04 -20.37 5.68
N LYS A 295 -12.66 -21.63 5.45
CA LYS A 295 -11.28 -22.01 5.15
C LYS A 295 -10.76 -21.03 4.10
N ALA A 296 -9.71 -20.28 4.44
CA ALA A 296 -8.95 -19.59 3.42
C ALA A 296 -8.54 -20.64 2.38
N PRO A 297 -8.82 -20.42 1.09
CA PRO A 297 -8.36 -21.36 0.05
C PRO A 297 -6.85 -21.47 0.16
N GLU A 298 -6.32 -22.69 0.05
CA GLU A 298 -4.88 -22.99 0.12
C GLU A 298 -4.05 -22.08 -0.83
N ASP A 299 -4.68 -21.61 -1.92
CA ASP A 299 -4.19 -20.61 -2.88
C ASP A 299 -3.72 -19.28 -2.23
N MET A 300 -4.32 -18.87 -1.10
CA MET A 300 -3.91 -17.63 -0.40
C MET A 300 -2.62 -17.82 0.41
N ILE A 301 -2.34 -19.04 0.87
CA ILE A 301 -1.16 -19.35 1.70
C ILE A 301 0.12 -19.34 0.85
N ALA A 302 0.05 -19.82 -0.39
CA ALA A 302 1.17 -19.78 -1.34
C ALA A 302 1.56 -18.34 -1.73
N PHE A 303 0.59 -17.43 -1.80
CA PHE A 303 0.85 -16.03 -2.15
C PHE A 303 1.60 -15.27 -1.04
N HIS A 304 1.47 -15.69 0.22
CA HIS A 304 2.11 -15.05 1.37
C HIS A 304 3.45 -15.67 1.77
N SER A 305 3.68 -16.95 1.46
CA SER A 305 4.93 -17.65 1.81
C SER A 305 6.07 -17.44 0.81
N GLY A 306 5.79 -16.89 -0.38
CA GLY A 306 6.76 -16.75 -1.47
C GLY A 306 7.15 -18.08 -2.12
N VAL A 307 6.47 -19.18 -1.77
CA VAL A 307 6.69 -20.52 -2.32
C VAL A 307 5.63 -20.81 -3.38
N SER A 308 6.05 -21.07 -4.61
CA SER A 308 5.13 -21.37 -5.72
C SER A 308 4.56 -22.79 -5.63
N GLU A 309 3.44 -23.06 -6.33
CA GLU A 309 2.92 -24.44 -6.45
C GLU A 309 3.93 -25.40 -7.10
N ILE A 310 4.72 -24.92 -8.06
CA ILE A 310 5.78 -25.73 -8.69
C ILE A 310 6.84 -26.08 -7.63
N ASP A 311 7.24 -25.13 -6.79
CA ASP A 311 8.20 -25.38 -5.73
C ASP A 311 7.67 -26.38 -4.70
N GLN A 312 6.41 -26.26 -4.29
CA GLN A 312 5.77 -27.24 -3.38
C GLN A 312 5.78 -28.65 -3.99
N LYS A 313 5.50 -28.78 -5.28
CA LYS A 313 5.53 -30.07 -5.98
C LYS A 313 6.93 -30.64 -6.10
N ILE A 314 7.92 -29.80 -6.40
CA ILE A 314 9.31 -30.22 -6.48
C ILE A 314 9.81 -30.66 -5.10
N ASP A 315 9.46 -29.90 -4.06
CA ASP A 315 9.79 -30.26 -2.70
C ASP A 315 9.16 -31.60 -2.31
N SER A 316 7.87 -31.79 -2.57
CA SER A 316 7.18 -33.06 -2.30
C SER A 316 7.80 -34.27 -3.01
N ILE A 317 8.45 -34.10 -4.17
CA ILE A 317 9.05 -35.20 -4.93
C ILE A 317 10.49 -35.48 -4.47
N TYR A 318 11.27 -34.42 -4.20
CA TYR A 318 12.72 -34.53 -4.02
C TYR A 318 13.20 -34.26 -2.58
N PHE A 319 12.30 -33.92 -1.65
CA PHE A 319 12.67 -33.58 -0.26
C PHE A 319 13.50 -34.67 0.42
N GLU A 320 13.02 -35.92 0.42
CA GLU A 320 13.71 -37.02 1.12
C GLU A 320 15.06 -37.35 0.49
N THR A 321 15.16 -37.33 -0.84
CA THR A 321 16.43 -37.62 -1.54
C THR A 321 17.44 -36.51 -1.33
N ARG A 322 17.00 -35.24 -1.36
CA ARG A 322 17.84 -34.08 -1.06
C ARG A 322 18.33 -34.09 0.39
N LYS A 323 17.44 -34.41 1.34
CA LYS A 323 17.78 -34.53 2.77
C LYS A 323 18.79 -35.66 3.01
N GLY A 324 18.58 -36.82 2.40
CA GLY A 324 19.52 -37.96 2.47
C GLY A 324 20.91 -37.59 1.97
N LEU A 325 21.02 -37.05 0.74
CA LEU A 325 22.30 -36.65 0.16
C LEU A 325 22.98 -35.51 0.94
N SER A 326 22.21 -34.55 1.46
CA SER A 326 22.75 -33.46 2.27
C SER A 326 23.35 -33.98 3.59
N ASN A 327 22.68 -34.92 4.25
CA ASN A 327 23.18 -35.53 5.47
C ASN A 327 24.44 -36.37 5.20
N GLU A 328 24.47 -37.10 4.09
CA GLU A 328 25.66 -37.85 3.66
C GLU A 328 26.83 -36.93 3.35
N LEU A 329 26.60 -35.81 2.66
CA LEU A 329 27.63 -34.82 2.35
C LEU A 329 28.22 -34.19 3.62
N LEU A 330 27.36 -33.83 4.58
CA LEU A 330 27.79 -33.32 5.89
C LEU A 330 28.64 -34.34 6.64
N ASN A 331 28.19 -35.60 6.69
CA ASN A 331 28.92 -36.68 7.34
C ASN A 331 30.28 -36.93 6.66
N ALA A 332 30.33 -36.93 5.33
CA ALA A 332 31.57 -37.11 4.58
C ALA A 332 32.54 -35.93 4.78
N GLY A 333 32.04 -34.69 4.76
CA GLY A 333 32.85 -33.49 5.00
C GLY A 333 33.45 -33.44 6.42
N LEU A 334 32.70 -33.86 7.44
CA LEU A 334 33.20 -33.98 8.81
C LEU A 334 34.31 -35.02 8.99
N GLN A 335 34.44 -35.98 8.06
CA GLN A 335 35.49 -37.00 8.07
C GLN A 335 36.71 -36.58 7.25
N GLU A 336 36.63 -35.54 6.40
CA GLU A 336 37.76 -35.07 5.60
C GLU A 336 38.89 -34.45 6.45
N SER A 337 38.55 -33.83 7.58
CA SER A 337 39.50 -33.23 8.53
C SER A 337 40.12 -34.24 9.52
N LYS A 338 39.68 -35.50 9.48
CA LYS A 338 40.07 -36.54 10.44
C LYS A 338 41.24 -37.43 9.99
N THR A 339 41.75 -38.21 10.93
CA THR A 339 42.94 -39.07 10.75
C THR A 339 42.68 -40.15 9.69
N ALA A 340 43.71 -40.57 8.96
CA ALA A 340 43.60 -41.61 7.91
C ALA A 340 43.00 -42.95 8.41
N LYS A 341 43.12 -43.26 9.71
CA LYS A 341 42.47 -44.43 10.34
C LYS A 341 40.95 -44.28 10.43
N GLU A 342 40.47 -43.11 10.83
CA GLU A 342 39.04 -42.79 10.98
C GLU A 342 38.34 -42.75 9.61
N LYS A 343 39.01 -42.22 8.57
CA LYS A 343 38.53 -42.27 7.18
C LYS A 343 38.34 -43.70 6.68
N LYS A 344 39.27 -44.61 7.01
CA LYS A 344 39.16 -46.03 6.64
C LYS A 344 38.04 -46.74 7.40
N GLU A 345 37.80 -46.38 8.65
CA GLU A 345 36.69 -46.92 9.44
C GLU A 345 35.33 -46.42 8.92
N TYR A 346 35.22 -45.14 8.56
CA TYR A 346 34.04 -44.56 7.93
C TYR A 346 33.69 -45.27 6.61
N LYS A 347 34.68 -45.50 5.73
CA LYS A 347 34.48 -46.30 4.51
C LYS A 347 34.02 -47.73 4.80
N LYS A 348 34.58 -48.39 5.83
CA LYS A 348 34.15 -49.74 6.25
C LYS A 348 32.73 -49.80 6.77
N LYS A 349 32.21 -48.70 7.34
CA LYS A 349 30.82 -48.55 7.80
C LYS A 349 29.85 -48.19 6.65
N GLY A 350 30.31 -48.18 5.39
CA GLY A 350 29.49 -47.86 4.22
C GLY A 350 29.47 -46.38 3.84
N GLY A 351 30.34 -45.56 4.44
CA GLY A 351 30.46 -44.13 4.12
C GLY A 351 31.08 -43.88 2.74
N ARG A 352 30.45 -43.00 1.96
CA ARG A 352 30.91 -42.59 0.61
C ARG A 352 31.80 -41.36 0.68
N GLU A 353 32.66 -41.18 -0.32
CA GLU A 353 33.51 -39.98 -0.43
C GLU A 353 32.73 -38.76 -0.89
N VAL A 354 33.20 -37.56 -0.53
CA VAL A 354 32.58 -36.29 -0.89
C VAL A 354 32.40 -36.15 -2.41
N ASN A 355 33.36 -36.62 -3.21
CA ASN A 355 33.31 -36.52 -4.66
C ASN A 355 32.17 -37.36 -5.28
N GLU A 356 31.94 -38.57 -4.77
CA GLU A 356 30.85 -39.45 -5.22
C GLU A 356 29.48 -38.87 -4.85
N ILE A 357 29.35 -38.36 -3.62
CA ILE A 357 28.12 -37.72 -3.14
C ILE A 357 27.83 -36.45 -3.95
N SER A 358 28.87 -35.65 -4.26
CA SER A 358 28.75 -34.43 -5.05
C SER A 358 28.21 -34.68 -6.47
N GLN A 359 28.64 -35.78 -7.12
CA GLN A 359 28.09 -36.17 -8.41
C GLN A 359 26.61 -36.53 -8.34
N ASP A 360 26.18 -37.20 -7.28
CA ASP A 360 24.77 -37.54 -7.07
C ASP A 360 23.91 -36.32 -6.72
N VAL A 361 24.46 -35.35 -5.97
CA VAL A 361 23.83 -34.03 -5.74
C VAL A 361 23.64 -33.28 -7.05
N GLN A 362 24.66 -33.28 -7.93
CA GLN A 362 24.56 -32.64 -9.24
C GLN A 362 23.51 -33.34 -10.14
N LYS A 363 23.47 -34.67 -10.15
CA LYS A 363 22.42 -35.43 -10.85
C LYS A 363 21.04 -35.10 -10.30
N LEU A 364 20.87 -35.03 -8.98
CA LEU A 364 19.59 -34.67 -8.34
C LEU A 364 19.17 -33.25 -8.75
N SER A 365 20.08 -32.29 -8.67
CA SER A 365 19.84 -30.91 -9.10
C SER A 365 19.40 -30.85 -10.58
N SER A 366 20.07 -31.61 -11.46
CA SER A 366 19.68 -31.69 -12.88
C SER A 366 18.29 -32.29 -13.10
N LYS A 367 17.87 -33.25 -12.25
CA LYS A 367 16.53 -33.85 -12.29
C LYS A 367 15.47 -32.87 -11.77
N GLU A 368 15.74 -32.19 -10.66
CA GLU A 368 14.88 -31.13 -10.13
C GLU A 368 14.64 -30.05 -11.18
N GLN A 369 15.69 -29.61 -11.88
CA GLN A 369 15.57 -28.61 -12.94
C GLN A 369 14.69 -29.10 -14.10
N LYS A 370 14.93 -30.31 -14.61
CA LYS A 370 14.10 -30.91 -15.67
C LYS A 370 12.63 -31.04 -15.26
N SER A 371 12.37 -31.44 -14.01
CA SER A 371 11.02 -31.50 -13.45
C SER A 371 10.39 -30.11 -13.33
N ARG A 372 11.14 -29.10 -12.88
CA ARG A 372 10.70 -27.70 -12.81
C ARG A 372 10.32 -27.18 -14.19
N ASP A 373 11.18 -27.37 -15.19
CA ASP A 373 10.94 -26.92 -16.56
C ASP A 373 9.69 -27.60 -17.16
N SER A 374 9.54 -28.90 -16.93
CA SER A 374 8.36 -29.66 -17.37
C SER A 374 7.07 -29.13 -16.71
N LEU A 375 7.11 -28.87 -15.41
CA LEU A 375 5.99 -28.29 -14.68
C LEU A 375 5.69 -26.86 -15.16
N LYS A 376 6.71 -26.03 -15.42
CA LYS A 376 6.53 -24.68 -15.99
C LYS A 376 5.78 -24.74 -17.31
N ILE A 377 6.10 -25.69 -18.20
CA ILE A 377 5.39 -25.89 -19.47
C ILE A 377 3.91 -26.25 -19.24
N ILE A 378 3.64 -27.26 -18.38
CA ILE A 378 2.28 -27.73 -18.10
C ILE A 378 1.44 -26.62 -17.48
N TYR A 379 1.97 -25.89 -16.49
CA TYR A 379 1.26 -24.81 -15.83
C TYR A 379 1.06 -23.61 -16.74
N THR A 380 2.01 -23.30 -17.63
CA THR A 380 1.82 -22.26 -18.65
C THR A 380 0.66 -22.61 -19.57
N GLN A 381 0.55 -23.86 -20.03
CA GLN A 381 -0.58 -24.33 -20.83
C GLN A 381 -1.91 -24.28 -20.04
N LYS A 382 -1.89 -24.59 -18.74
CA LYS A 382 -3.06 -24.47 -17.86
C LYS A 382 -3.53 -23.02 -17.74
N ILE A 383 -2.59 -22.07 -17.56
CA ILE A 383 -2.87 -20.64 -17.46
C ILE A 383 -3.49 -20.12 -18.77
N THR A 384 -2.89 -20.42 -19.92
CA THR A 384 -3.40 -19.97 -21.22
C THR A 384 -4.81 -20.50 -21.50
N LYS A 385 -5.06 -21.78 -21.21
CA LYS A 385 -6.40 -22.40 -21.31
C LYS A 385 -7.41 -21.72 -20.37
N HIS A 386 -7.01 -21.40 -19.15
CA HIS A 386 -7.86 -20.71 -18.18
C HIS A 386 -8.20 -19.27 -18.63
N ILE A 387 -7.23 -18.54 -19.17
CA ILE A 387 -7.43 -17.19 -19.70
C ILE A 387 -8.35 -17.22 -20.94
N GLN A 388 -8.16 -18.17 -21.85
CA GLN A 388 -9.01 -18.32 -23.03
C GLN A 388 -10.46 -18.68 -22.67
N LYS A 389 -10.67 -19.51 -21.64
CA LYS A 389 -12.03 -19.84 -21.16
C LYS A 389 -12.73 -18.61 -20.57
N LYS A 390 -12.01 -17.78 -19.81
CA LYS A 390 -12.58 -16.58 -19.15
C LYS A 390 -12.61 -15.33 -20.02
N SER A 391 -11.92 -15.31 -21.17
CA SER A 391 -11.80 -14.12 -22.02
C SER A 391 -13.13 -13.68 -22.61
N GLU A 392 -13.99 -14.61 -23.04
CA GLU A 392 -15.31 -14.28 -23.59
C GLU A 392 -16.24 -13.68 -22.54
N GLU A 393 -16.24 -14.23 -21.33
CA GLU A 393 -17.02 -13.69 -20.21
C GLU A 393 -16.51 -12.29 -19.79
N LEU A 394 -15.19 -12.11 -19.76
CA LEU A 394 -14.56 -10.81 -19.50
C LEU A 394 -14.88 -9.78 -20.59
N LYS A 395 -14.83 -10.18 -21.86
CA LYS A 395 -15.18 -9.32 -23.00
C LYS A 395 -16.62 -8.84 -22.91
N ARG A 396 -17.55 -9.72 -22.55
CA ARG A 396 -18.96 -9.36 -22.32
C ARG A 396 -19.09 -8.36 -21.17
N LYS A 397 -18.50 -8.65 -20.00
CA LYS A 397 -18.51 -7.76 -18.82
C LYS A 397 -17.92 -6.38 -19.12
N ILE A 398 -16.80 -6.30 -19.85
CA ILE A 398 -16.16 -5.04 -20.24
C ILE A 398 -17.06 -4.26 -21.21
N SER A 399 -17.65 -4.94 -22.19
CA SER A 399 -18.58 -4.33 -23.14
C SER A 399 -19.82 -3.76 -22.44
N ASP A 400 -20.43 -4.53 -21.54
CA ASP A 400 -21.63 -4.13 -20.81
C ASP A 400 -21.36 -2.95 -19.86
N SER A 401 -20.22 -2.97 -19.16
CA SER A 401 -19.80 -1.87 -18.28
C SER A 401 -19.55 -0.57 -19.07
N LEU A 402 -18.92 -0.67 -20.25
CA LEU A 402 -18.70 0.49 -21.09
C LEU A 402 -19.99 1.02 -21.72
N LYS A 403 -20.94 0.15 -22.10
CA LYS A 403 -22.27 0.55 -22.60
C LYS A 403 -23.08 1.29 -21.53
N GLN A 404 -22.96 0.87 -20.27
CA GLN A 404 -23.58 1.56 -19.13
C GLN A 404 -22.98 2.95 -18.95
N TYR A 405 -21.65 3.08 -19.06
CA TYR A 405 -20.96 4.36 -18.96
C TYR A 405 -21.27 5.32 -20.12
N THR A 406 -21.45 4.79 -21.33
CA THR A 406 -21.79 5.59 -22.53
C THR A 406 -23.28 5.87 -22.69
N LYS A 407 -24.13 5.52 -21.70
CA LYS A 407 -25.60 5.66 -21.75
C LYS A 407 -26.20 5.06 -23.03
N GLY A 408 -25.75 3.86 -23.43
CA GLY A 408 -26.27 3.14 -24.59
C GLY A 408 -25.68 3.52 -25.96
N LYS A 409 -24.72 4.44 -26.03
CA LYS A 409 -23.99 4.72 -27.30
C LYS A 409 -23.03 3.58 -27.65
N PRO A 410 -22.82 3.28 -28.95
CA PRO A 410 -21.94 2.20 -29.38
C PRO A 410 -20.52 2.43 -28.88
N VAL A 411 -20.00 1.44 -28.16
CA VAL A 411 -18.64 1.46 -27.59
C VAL A 411 -17.64 1.12 -28.69
N ASN A 412 -16.55 1.88 -28.78
CA ASN A 412 -15.47 1.59 -29.74
C ASN A 412 -14.82 0.23 -29.42
N GLY A 413 -14.86 -0.69 -30.40
CA GLY A 413 -14.32 -2.05 -30.27
C GLY A 413 -12.82 -2.08 -29.94
N ASP A 414 -12.07 -1.06 -30.35
CA ASP A 414 -10.63 -0.97 -30.07
C ASP A 414 -10.34 -0.77 -28.57
N VAL A 415 -11.20 -0.02 -27.88
CA VAL A 415 -11.10 0.22 -26.43
C VAL A 415 -11.41 -1.06 -25.66
N VAL A 416 -12.43 -1.81 -26.09
CA VAL A 416 -12.77 -3.12 -25.52
C VAL A 416 -11.62 -4.10 -25.70
N LYS A 417 -11.02 -4.15 -26.90
CA LYS A 417 -9.88 -5.01 -27.21
C LYS A 417 -8.64 -4.66 -26.38
N TYR A 418 -8.36 -3.36 -26.22
CA TYR A 418 -7.26 -2.88 -25.37
C TYR A 418 -7.43 -3.29 -23.90
N LEU A 419 -8.62 -3.04 -23.33
CA LEU A 419 -8.91 -3.37 -21.93
C LEU A 419 -8.92 -4.89 -21.69
N LEU A 420 -9.44 -5.66 -22.64
CA LEU A 420 -9.41 -7.12 -22.59
C LEU A 420 -7.96 -7.62 -22.57
N LYS A 421 -7.11 -7.15 -23.49
CA LYS A 421 -5.69 -7.54 -23.54
C LYS A 421 -4.95 -7.16 -22.25
N LYS A 422 -5.19 -5.95 -21.74
CA LYS A 422 -4.58 -5.49 -20.47
C LYS A 422 -4.99 -6.39 -19.29
N LYS A 423 -6.26 -6.78 -19.20
CA LYS A 423 -6.75 -7.69 -18.15
C LYS A 423 -6.22 -9.11 -18.30
N GLN A 424 -6.07 -9.61 -19.54
CA GLN A 424 -5.48 -10.92 -19.81
C GLN A 424 -4.01 -10.99 -19.35
N VAL A 425 -3.23 -9.95 -19.65
CA VAL A 425 -1.82 -9.86 -19.19
C VAL A 425 -1.74 -9.84 -17.66
N LEU A 426 -2.55 -9.02 -16.99
CA LEU A 426 -2.57 -8.97 -15.51
C LEU A 426 -2.97 -10.31 -14.88
N MET A 427 -3.93 -11.03 -15.48
CA MET A 427 -4.30 -12.37 -15.04
C MET A 427 -3.17 -13.38 -15.26
N GLN A 428 -2.49 -13.30 -16.41
CA GLN A 428 -1.34 -14.15 -16.72
C GLN A 428 -0.21 -13.93 -15.73
N ASP A 429 0.11 -12.67 -15.40
CA ASP A 429 1.15 -12.32 -14.44
C ASP A 429 0.79 -12.81 -13.03
N SER A 430 -0.46 -12.62 -12.61
CA SER A 430 -0.91 -13.06 -11.28
C SER A 430 -0.91 -14.58 -11.14
N LEU A 431 -1.42 -15.30 -12.15
CA LEU A 431 -1.43 -16.77 -12.13
C LEU A 431 -0.02 -17.34 -12.34
N GLY A 432 0.82 -16.67 -13.13
CA GLY A 432 2.20 -17.06 -13.34
C GLY A 432 3.04 -16.94 -12.07
N LYS A 433 2.77 -15.93 -11.23
CA LYS A 433 3.37 -15.81 -9.89
C LYS A 433 2.88 -16.89 -8.93
N LEU A 434 1.59 -17.20 -8.91
CA LEU A 434 1.02 -18.26 -8.06
C LEU A 434 1.64 -19.64 -8.40
N TYR A 435 1.69 -19.95 -9.69
CA TYR A 435 2.20 -21.25 -10.14
C TYR A 435 3.73 -21.30 -10.20
N GLY A 436 4.44 -20.17 -10.24
CA GLY A 436 5.91 -20.14 -10.38
C GLY A 436 6.40 -20.31 -11.81
N THR A 437 5.59 -19.94 -12.81
CA THR A 437 5.99 -19.96 -14.23
C THR A 437 6.74 -18.68 -14.65
N ILE A 438 6.66 -17.61 -13.85
CA ILE A 438 7.35 -16.34 -14.09
C ILE A 438 8.26 -16.11 -12.89
N ASP A 439 9.57 -16.03 -13.14
CA ASP A 439 10.53 -15.67 -12.11
C ASP A 439 10.44 -14.15 -11.85
N ILE A 440 10.57 -13.71 -10.60
CA ILE A 440 10.32 -12.31 -10.18
C ILE A 440 11.22 -11.28 -10.93
N GLY A 441 12.31 -11.75 -11.56
CA GLY A 441 13.20 -10.96 -12.42
C GLY A 441 12.74 -10.74 -13.87
N ASP A 442 11.76 -11.50 -14.38
CA ASP A 442 11.38 -11.49 -15.80
C ASP A 442 10.17 -10.60 -16.13
N VAL A 443 9.65 -9.85 -15.16
CA VAL A 443 8.47 -8.99 -15.35
C VAL A 443 8.86 -7.73 -16.13
N SER A 444 8.87 -7.82 -17.45
CA SER A 444 8.91 -6.64 -18.32
C SER A 444 7.54 -5.94 -18.32
N PRO A 445 7.47 -4.61 -18.14
CA PRO A 445 6.23 -3.87 -18.31
C PRO A 445 5.65 -4.09 -19.71
N PRO A 446 4.31 -4.07 -19.89
CA PRO A 446 3.71 -4.30 -21.18
C PRO A 446 4.23 -3.28 -22.20
N ALA A 447 4.83 -3.77 -23.29
CA ALA A 447 5.34 -2.93 -24.36
C ALA A 447 4.22 -2.03 -24.92
N PRO A 448 4.45 -0.72 -25.09
CA PRO A 448 3.48 0.16 -25.74
C PRO A 448 3.31 -0.26 -27.20
N ILE A 449 2.10 -0.61 -27.59
CA ILE A 449 1.74 -0.90 -28.98
C ILE A 449 1.74 0.42 -29.73
N LYS A 450 2.55 0.52 -30.80
CA LYS A 450 2.80 1.74 -31.58
C LYS A 450 1.59 2.29 -32.35
N ASP A 451 0.45 1.60 -32.40
CA ASP A 451 -0.62 1.92 -33.36
C ASP A 451 -2.01 2.13 -32.73
N SER A 452 -2.13 2.84 -31.60
CA SER A 452 -3.44 3.30 -31.14
C SER A 452 -3.46 4.78 -30.79
N LYS A 453 -4.25 5.53 -31.56
CA LYS A 453 -4.42 6.99 -31.50
C LYS A 453 -5.36 7.39 -30.36
N VAL A 454 -5.09 6.94 -29.14
CA VAL A 454 -5.91 7.23 -27.95
C VAL A 454 -5.01 7.81 -26.86
N LYS A 455 -5.11 9.12 -26.61
CA LYS A 455 -4.51 9.79 -25.44
C LYS A 455 -5.24 9.30 -24.19
N GLY A 456 -4.60 8.39 -23.45
CA GLY A 456 -5.10 7.84 -22.20
C GLY A 456 -4.75 8.73 -20.99
N VAL A 457 -5.73 8.87 -20.10
CA VAL A 457 -5.58 9.39 -18.74
C VAL A 457 -4.77 8.38 -17.91
N GLU A 458 -3.65 8.82 -17.36
CA GLU A 458 -2.80 8.00 -16.49
C GLU A 458 -3.35 7.98 -15.05
N SER A 459 -3.56 6.76 -14.54
CA SER A 459 -3.83 6.44 -13.14
C SER A 459 -2.50 6.36 -12.37
N GLY A 460 -2.48 6.96 -11.18
CA GLY A 460 -1.27 7.23 -10.40
C GLY A 460 -0.60 6.06 -9.69
N ASN A 461 0.64 6.40 -9.30
CA ASN A 461 1.46 5.96 -8.19
C ASN A 461 1.98 4.51 -8.16
N SER A 462 3.17 4.34 -8.74
CA SER A 462 4.25 3.56 -8.14
C SER A 462 5.50 4.43 -8.09
N SER A 463 6.02 4.67 -6.89
CA SER A 463 7.23 5.44 -6.61
C SER A 463 8.47 4.72 -7.16
N LEU A 464 8.76 4.95 -8.42
CA LEU A 464 10.10 4.82 -8.98
C LEU A 464 10.56 6.23 -9.30
N LYS A 465 11.76 6.59 -8.84
CA LYS A 465 12.41 7.89 -9.02
C LYS A 465 12.22 8.35 -10.47
N LYS A 466 11.27 9.27 -10.67
CA LYS A 466 10.97 9.85 -11.98
C LYS A 466 11.96 10.99 -12.15
N ASP A 467 12.87 10.86 -13.11
CA ASP A 467 13.68 12.00 -13.54
C ASP A 467 12.72 13.14 -13.89
N THR A 468 12.82 14.26 -13.19
CA THR A 468 11.94 15.42 -13.38
C THR A 468 12.01 15.87 -14.84
N PRO A 469 10.93 15.73 -15.63
CA PRO A 469 10.96 16.11 -17.02
C PRO A 469 11.10 17.63 -17.12
N VAL A 470 11.95 18.12 -18.03
CA VAL A 470 12.24 19.55 -18.24
C VAL A 470 10.95 20.38 -18.47
N SER A 471 9.89 19.74 -18.97
CA SER A 471 8.57 20.34 -19.15
C SER A 471 7.96 20.88 -17.86
N ASP A 472 8.16 20.23 -16.72
CA ASP A 472 7.52 20.63 -15.46
C ASP A 472 8.11 21.93 -14.93
N ILE A 473 9.43 22.12 -15.11
CA ILE A 473 10.14 23.36 -14.75
C ILE A 473 9.74 24.50 -15.67
N LEU A 474 9.57 24.22 -16.97
CA LEU A 474 9.07 25.19 -17.95
C LEU A 474 7.67 25.70 -17.57
N TYR A 475 6.75 24.80 -17.18
CA TYR A 475 5.42 25.21 -16.71
C TYR A 475 5.47 26.01 -15.40
N MET A 476 6.36 25.67 -14.48
CA MET A 476 6.60 26.44 -13.25
C MET A 476 7.04 27.89 -13.55
N VAL A 477 7.98 28.07 -14.48
CA VAL A 477 8.47 29.40 -14.89
C VAL A 477 7.37 30.21 -15.58
N ILE A 478 6.58 29.58 -16.46
CA ILE A 478 5.45 30.24 -17.12
C ILE A 478 4.40 30.68 -16.09
N LEU A 479 4.13 29.84 -15.09
CA LEU A 479 3.17 30.14 -14.01
C LEU A 479 3.63 31.33 -13.16
N MET A 480 4.94 31.46 -12.87
CA MET A 480 5.48 32.63 -12.16
C MET A 480 5.26 33.93 -12.92
N ILE A 481 5.57 33.94 -14.22
CA ILE A 481 5.41 35.13 -15.07
C ILE A 481 3.92 35.49 -15.19
N ALA A 482 3.06 34.48 -15.39
CA ALA A 482 1.61 34.67 -15.45
C ALA A 482 1.04 35.17 -14.11
N GLY A 483 1.53 34.66 -12.98
CA GLY A 483 1.12 35.08 -11.64
C GLY A 483 1.48 36.54 -11.35
N VAL A 484 2.68 36.97 -11.72
CA VAL A 484 3.11 38.38 -11.61
C VAL A 484 2.28 39.28 -12.52
N GLY A 485 1.99 38.84 -13.75
CA GLY A 485 1.11 39.55 -14.68
C GLY A 485 -0.31 39.70 -14.18
N LEU A 486 -0.90 38.62 -13.67
CA LEU A 486 -2.26 38.61 -13.14
C LEU A 486 -2.38 39.46 -11.88
N TYR A 487 -1.36 39.44 -11.00
CA TYR A 487 -1.29 40.31 -9.83
C TYR A 487 -1.20 41.80 -10.23
N SER A 488 -0.33 42.15 -11.18
CA SER A 488 -0.21 43.53 -11.68
C SER A 488 -1.52 44.02 -12.33
N PHE A 489 -2.18 43.15 -13.09
CA PHE A 489 -3.43 43.45 -13.76
C PHE A 489 -4.60 43.65 -12.78
N LEU A 490 -4.80 42.71 -11.83
CA LEU A 490 -5.95 42.74 -10.91
C LEU A 490 -5.84 43.79 -9.81
N PHE A 491 -4.63 44.07 -9.30
CA PHE A 491 -4.44 44.97 -8.17
C PHE A 491 -3.99 46.39 -8.55
N LYS A 492 -3.41 46.59 -9.74
CA LYS A 492 -2.93 47.91 -10.17
C LYS A 492 -3.49 48.41 -11.49
N ASN A 493 -4.31 47.63 -12.20
CA ASN A 493 -4.87 48.00 -13.53
C ASN A 493 -3.77 48.41 -14.55
N LYS A 494 -2.53 47.92 -14.40
CA LYS A 494 -1.39 48.23 -15.27
C LYS A 494 -0.88 46.96 -15.97
N SER A 495 -0.57 47.07 -17.26
CA SER A 495 0.06 46.01 -18.05
C SER A 495 1.51 45.77 -17.63
N LEU A 496 2.03 44.57 -17.92
CA LEU A 496 3.44 44.25 -17.69
C LEU A 496 4.33 45.08 -18.61
N ASN A 497 5.20 45.92 -18.04
CA ASN A 497 6.10 46.76 -18.82
C ASN A 497 7.52 46.17 -18.82
N LEU A 498 7.92 45.61 -19.97
CA LEU A 498 9.33 45.35 -20.27
C LEU A 498 9.94 46.60 -20.88
N GLY A 499 10.54 47.43 -20.04
CA GLY A 499 11.50 48.48 -20.43
C GLY A 499 11.02 49.44 -21.51
N GLY A 500 10.28 50.48 -21.10
CA GLY A 500 10.00 51.68 -21.90
C GLY A 500 9.14 51.49 -23.16
N ASP A 501 8.50 52.57 -23.59
CA ASP A 501 7.62 52.59 -24.77
C ASP A 501 8.39 52.57 -26.11
N ASN A 502 9.72 52.72 -26.07
CA ASN A 502 10.58 52.88 -27.25
C ASN A 502 11.07 51.56 -27.89
N ILE A 503 10.63 50.39 -27.41
CA ILE A 503 11.08 49.08 -27.92
C ILE A 503 9.96 48.38 -28.71
N SER A 504 10.27 47.95 -29.94
CA SER A 504 9.34 47.20 -30.80
C SER A 504 8.80 45.94 -30.11
N ALA A 505 7.51 45.65 -30.31
CA ALA A 505 6.81 44.52 -29.69
C ALA A 505 7.50 43.16 -29.94
N TRP A 506 8.13 43.00 -31.10
CA TRP A 506 8.89 41.79 -31.45
C TRP A 506 10.13 41.59 -30.57
N ILE A 507 10.83 42.68 -30.25
CA ILE A 507 12.03 42.65 -29.41
C ILE A 507 11.63 42.35 -27.96
N LYS A 508 10.50 42.90 -27.48
CA LYS A 508 9.94 42.58 -26.16
C LYS A 508 9.61 41.09 -26.03
N PHE A 509 9.04 40.48 -27.07
CA PHE A 509 8.77 39.04 -27.10
C PHE A 509 10.06 38.21 -27.05
N CYS A 510 11.08 38.56 -27.83
CA CYS A 510 12.38 37.89 -27.79
C CYS A 510 13.04 37.97 -26.39
N LEU A 511 12.96 39.12 -25.72
CA LEU A 511 13.49 39.29 -24.37
C LEU A 511 12.76 38.41 -23.34
N ILE A 512 11.44 38.24 -23.48
CA ILE A 512 10.67 37.32 -22.62
C ILE A 512 11.11 35.88 -22.84
N VAL A 513 11.33 35.46 -24.09
CA VAL A 513 11.80 34.09 -24.40
C VAL A 513 13.18 33.83 -23.80
N ILE A 514 14.10 34.80 -23.91
CA ILE A 514 15.44 34.71 -23.30
C ILE A 514 15.35 34.64 -21.76
N LEU A 515 14.48 35.45 -21.15
CA LEU A 515 14.25 35.44 -19.71
C LEU A 515 13.71 34.08 -19.23
N VAL A 516 12.76 33.49 -19.96
CA VAL A 516 12.24 32.14 -19.67
C VAL A 516 13.35 31.11 -19.78
N ALA A 517 14.18 31.16 -20.83
CA ALA A 517 15.29 30.23 -21.00
C ALA A 517 16.31 30.31 -19.85
N MET A 518 16.65 31.53 -19.40
CA MET A 518 17.54 31.74 -18.25
C MET A 518 16.94 31.22 -16.94
N LEU A 519 15.64 31.46 -16.70
CA LEU A 519 14.96 30.97 -15.51
C LEU A 519 14.89 29.43 -15.50
N VAL A 520 14.57 28.81 -16.63
CA VAL A 520 14.59 27.34 -16.74
C VAL A 520 16.00 26.80 -16.50
N TYR A 521 17.02 27.44 -17.05
CA TYR A 521 18.43 27.06 -16.84
C TYR A 521 18.84 27.15 -15.36
N LEU A 522 18.34 28.14 -14.62
CA LEU A 522 18.62 28.32 -13.19
C LEU A 522 17.86 27.29 -12.33
N PHE A 523 16.57 27.09 -12.58
CA PHE A 523 15.73 26.20 -11.77
C PHE A 523 15.98 24.72 -12.08
N TYR A 524 16.42 24.36 -13.28
CA TYR A 524 16.66 22.96 -13.66
C TYR A 524 17.65 22.20 -12.77
N PRO A 525 18.89 22.65 -12.55
CA PRO A 525 19.81 21.97 -11.65
C PRO A 525 19.32 22.00 -10.19
N LEU A 526 18.62 23.07 -9.79
CA LEU A 526 18.11 23.24 -8.43
C LEU A 526 17.01 22.21 -8.11
N VAL A 527 16.03 22.06 -9.00
CA VAL A 527 14.95 21.07 -8.86
C VAL A 527 15.48 19.65 -9.02
N LYS A 528 16.46 19.42 -9.89
CA LYS A 528 17.10 18.09 -10.04
C LYS A 528 17.87 17.66 -8.79
N MET A 529 18.54 18.57 -8.10
CA MET A 529 19.34 18.26 -6.90
C MET A 529 18.51 18.21 -5.62
N PHE A 530 17.53 19.11 -5.47
CA PHE A 530 16.79 19.28 -4.20
C PHE A 530 15.31 18.85 -4.26
N GLY A 531 14.79 18.51 -5.45
CA GLY A 531 13.38 18.22 -5.67
C GLY A 531 12.47 19.45 -5.48
N TYR A 532 11.15 19.25 -5.52
CA TYR A 532 10.16 20.30 -5.19
C TYR A 532 10.01 20.48 -3.68
N ASN A 533 11.09 20.91 -3.03
CA ASN A 533 11.14 21.12 -1.59
C ASN A 533 10.90 22.60 -1.22
N TRP A 534 10.61 22.89 0.06
CA TRP A 534 10.27 24.23 0.56
C TRP A 534 11.31 25.31 0.19
N PHE A 535 12.59 24.93 0.11
CA PHE A 535 13.69 25.80 -0.30
C PHE A 535 13.55 26.29 -1.75
N VAL A 536 13.18 25.41 -2.68
CA VAL A 536 12.96 25.77 -4.09
C VAL A 536 11.78 26.73 -4.20
N TRP A 537 10.74 26.56 -3.37
CA TRP A 537 9.60 27.46 -3.30
C TRP A 537 9.94 28.83 -2.71
N ILE A 538 10.81 28.92 -1.71
CA ILE A 538 11.30 30.20 -1.19
C ILE A 538 12.10 30.94 -2.27
N LEU A 539 12.99 30.24 -2.98
CA LEU A 539 13.78 30.82 -4.06
C LEU A 539 12.89 31.26 -5.23
N ALA A 540 11.90 30.44 -5.59
CA ALA A 540 10.83 30.76 -6.53
C ALA A 540 10.09 32.06 -6.16
N ILE A 541 9.68 32.21 -4.90
CA ILE A 541 9.03 33.43 -4.40
C ILE A 541 9.98 34.63 -4.49
N GLY A 542 11.26 34.46 -4.12
CA GLY A 542 12.27 35.51 -4.27
C GLY A 542 12.44 35.97 -5.72
N VAL A 543 12.48 35.03 -6.67
CA VAL A 543 12.51 35.31 -8.11
C VAL A 543 11.21 35.97 -8.57
N MET A 544 10.05 35.56 -8.06
CA MET A 544 8.77 36.18 -8.37
C MET A 544 8.71 37.64 -7.92
N VAL A 545 9.27 37.97 -6.75
CA VAL A 545 9.41 39.34 -6.25
C VAL A 545 10.38 40.16 -7.13
N LEU A 546 11.48 39.55 -7.58
CA LEU A 546 12.41 40.20 -8.51
C LEU A 546 11.77 40.46 -9.87
N LEU A 547 11.01 39.50 -10.42
CA LEU A 547 10.26 39.66 -11.66
C LEU A 547 9.18 40.73 -11.52
N TYR A 548 8.48 40.77 -10.38
CA TYR A 548 7.54 41.84 -10.07
C TYR A 548 8.22 43.21 -10.06
N ARG A 549 9.41 43.31 -9.45
CA ARG A 549 10.18 44.56 -9.42
C ARG A 549 10.71 44.95 -10.81
N LEU A 550 11.08 43.96 -11.62
CA LEU A 550 11.55 44.15 -13.00
C LEU A 550 10.45 44.69 -13.93
N PHE A 551 9.21 44.23 -13.76
CA PHE A 551 8.07 44.65 -14.59
C PHE A 551 7.36 45.91 -14.07
N ARG A 552 7.90 46.55 -13.02
CA ARG A 552 7.34 47.77 -12.43
C ARG A 552 8.04 49.00 -13.01
N GLU A 553 7.25 49.93 -13.56
CA GLU A 553 7.73 51.13 -14.27
C GLU A 553 8.60 52.08 -13.39
N ASP A 554 8.41 52.09 -12.07
CA ASP A 554 8.83 53.24 -11.26
C ASP A 554 10.15 53.08 -10.48
N LYS A 555 10.93 51.99 -10.65
CA LYS A 555 12.23 51.88 -9.96
C LYS A 555 13.28 51.23 -10.84
N THR A 556 14.27 52.02 -11.27
CA THR A 556 15.55 51.52 -11.76
C THR A 556 16.17 50.62 -10.69
N ILE A 557 16.82 49.54 -11.12
CA ILE A 557 17.26 48.42 -10.26
C ILE A 557 18.24 48.88 -9.15
N LEU A 558 18.78 50.10 -9.20
CA LEU A 558 19.92 50.55 -8.39
C LEU A 558 19.82 51.95 -7.74
N ASN A 559 18.68 52.64 -7.72
CA ASN A 559 18.56 53.88 -6.93
C ASN A 559 17.63 53.69 -5.72
N SER A 560 18.22 53.80 -4.54
CA SER A 560 17.57 54.24 -3.31
C SER A 560 17.78 55.74 -3.20
N ASP A 561 16.85 56.52 -3.72
CA ASP A 561 16.79 57.94 -3.34
C ASP A 561 15.84 58.01 -2.14
N ASP A 562 16.41 57.68 -0.97
CA ASP A 562 16.14 58.45 0.24
C ASP A 562 17.14 59.60 0.18
N ASP A 563 16.68 60.78 -0.27
CA ASP A 563 17.17 62.13 0.08
C ASP A 563 16.43 63.17 -0.79
N GLU A 564 15.20 63.51 -0.38
CA GLU A 564 14.58 64.86 -0.28
C GLU A 564 13.08 64.76 0.01
#